data_AF-A0A538BC10-F1
#
_entry.id   AF-A0A538BC10-F1
#
_cell.length_a   1.000
_cell.length_b   1.000
_cell.length_c   1.000
_cell.angle_alpha   90.00
_cell.angle_beta   90.00
_cell.angle_gamma   90.00
#
_symmetry.space_group_name_H-M   'P 1'
#
loop_
_entity.id
_entity.type
_entity.pdbx_description
1 polymer ?
#
loop_
_entity_poly.entity_id
_entity_poly.type
_entity_poly.pdbx_seq_one_letter_code
_entity_poly.pdbx_strand_id
1 'polypeptide(L)'
;MADGEPDSSDLPLSTGPTALPSRTARALAFVAIIVAGVCGGLIGYAVVNVSCHGSCTTPEGAGALTGAVLAAGGVAVVAVLVLRAMGEWRRIQAEREQEAGET
;
A
#
# COMPACT_ATOMS: atom_id res chain seq x y z
N MET A 1 3.74 -5.19 57.57
CA MET A 1 2.43 -5.82 57.28
C MET A 1 1.48 -4.68 56.90
N ALA A 2 1.26 -4.34 55.65
CA ALA A 2 1.62 -4.94 54.37
C ALA A 2 2.05 -3.80 53.43
N ASP A 3 3.20 -3.95 52.77
CA ASP A 3 3.56 -3.09 51.64
C ASP A 3 2.63 -3.46 50.49
N GLY A 4 1.83 -2.48 50.06
CA GLY A 4 1.02 -2.61 48.85
C GLY A 4 1.95 -2.83 47.67
N GLU A 5 1.82 -3.98 47.04
CA GLU A 5 2.42 -4.31 45.76
C GLU A 5 2.17 -3.13 44.79
N PRO A 6 3.20 -2.47 44.23
CA PRO A 6 2.97 -1.49 43.19
C PRO A 6 2.30 -2.22 42.02
N ASP A 7 1.10 -1.75 41.71
CA ASP A 7 0.22 -2.21 40.65
C ASP A 7 1.01 -2.47 39.37
N SER A 8 1.07 -3.75 38.96
CA SER A 8 1.71 -4.17 37.71
C SER A 8 0.96 -3.65 36.46
N SER A 9 -0.12 -2.89 36.63
CA SER A 9 -0.89 -2.25 35.56
C SER A 9 -0.30 -0.92 35.06
N ASP A 10 0.72 -0.36 35.74
CA ASP A 10 1.50 0.83 35.33
C ASP A 10 2.78 0.51 34.54
N LEU A 11 2.94 -0.72 34.05
CA LEU A 11 3.89 -0.97 32.97
C LEU A 11 3.37 -0.27 31.71
N PRO A 12 4.19 0.50 30.98
CA PRO A 12 3.78 1.20 29.76
C PRO A 12 3.49 0.18 28.64
N LEU A 13 2.36 -0.52 28.75
CA LEU A 13 1.78 -1.34 27.70
C LEU A 13 1.22 -0.39 26.63
N SER A 14 2.15 0.07 25.80
CA SER A 14 1.94 0.51 24.42
C SER A 14 0.65 1.30 24.17
N THR A 15 0.56 2.49 24.77
CA THR A 15 -0.32 3.58 24.30
C THR A 15 0.43 4.47 23.31
N GLY A 16 1.34 3.88 22.53
CA GLY A 16 2.05 4.57 21.45
C GLY A 16 1.09 4.82 20.27
N PRO A 17 1.29 5.89 19.48
CA PRO A 17 0.50 6.16 18.28
C PRO A 17 0.41 4.89 17.42
N THR A 18 -0.82 4.46 17.12
CA THR A 18 -1.08 3.26 16.31
C THR A 18 -0.34 3.38 14.98
N ALA A 19 0.70 2.56 14.79
CA ALA A 19 1.59 2.57 13.62
C ALA A 19 0.93 2.08 12.31
N LEU A 20 -0.41 1.96 12.28
CA LEU A 20 -1.12 1.60 11.06
C LEU A 20 -1.11 2.82 10.12
N PRO A 21 -0.54 2.71 8.90
CA PRO A 21 -0.62 3.78 7.91
C PRO A 21 -2.05 4.31 7.74
N SER A 22 -2.16 5.61 7.49
CA SER A 22 -3.45 6.31 7.45
C SER A 22 -4.44 5.60 6.52
N ARG A 23 -5.70 5.50 6.96
CA ARG A 23 -6.76 4.81 6.22
C ARG A 23 -6.92 5.38 4.80
N THR A 24 -6.75 6.70 4.67
CA THR A 24 -6.79 7.42 3.39
C THR A 24 -5.65 7.02 2.45
N ALA A 25 -4.42 6.83 2.95
CA ALA A 25 -3.29 6.41 2.13
C ALA A 25 -3.48 4.98 1.60
N ARG A 26 -4.01 4.07 2.41
CA ARG A 26 -4.35 2.71 1.98
C ARG A 26 -5.45 2.70 0.92
N ALA A 27 -6.49 3.52 1.11
CA ALA A 27 -7.57 3.64 0.13
C ALA A 27 -7.06 4.18 -1.21
N LEU A 28 -6.23 5.22 -1.20
CA LEU A 28 -5.65 5.79 -2.41
C LEU A 28 -4.77 4.77 -3.16
N ALA A 29 -3.93 4.03 -2.43
CA ALA A 29 -3.10 2.97 -3.01
C ALA A 29 -3.96 1.89 -3.69
N PHE A 30 -5.03 1.45 -3.02
CA PHE A 30 -5.94 0.45 -3.58
C PHE A 30 -6.63 0.96 -4.85
N VAL A 31 -7.14 2.20 -4.84
CA VAL A 31 -7.75 2.82 -6.01
C VAL A 31 -6.77 2.90 -7.17
N ALA A 32 -5.52 3.32 -6.92
CA ALA A 32 -4.49 3.39 -7.95
C ALA A 32 -4.19 2.02 -8.58
N ILE A 33 -4.12 0.95 -7.76
CA ILE A 33 -3.89 -0.42 -8.24
C ILE A 33 -5.06 -0.90 -9.12
N ILE A 34 -6.31 -0.63 -8.70
CA ILE A 34 -7.50 -1.00 -9.48
C ILE A 34 -7.51 -0.26 -10.82
N VAL A 35 -7.30 1.05 -10.82
CA VAL A 35 -7.26 1.86 -12.05
C VAL A 35 -6.16 1.37 -12.98
N ALA A 36 -4.96 1.10 -12.45
CA ALA A 36 -3.85 0.55 -13.22
C ALA A 36 -4.17 -0.83 -13.82
N GLY A 37 -4.82 -1.71 -13.06
CA GLY A 37 -5.25 -3.02 -13.55
C GLY A 37 -6.28 -2.93 -14.67
N VAL A 38 -7.29 -2.04 -14.53
CA VAL A 38 -8.29 -1.79 -15.58
C VAL A 38 -7.62 -1.29 -16.85
N CYS A 39 -6.76 -0.26 -16.75
CA CYS A 39 -6.02 0.27 -17.90
C CYS A 39 -5.12 -0.80 -18.54
N GLY A 40 -4.36 -1.56 -17.74
CA GLY A 40 -3.48 -2.62 -18.22
C GLY A 40 -4.25 -3.74 -18.93
N GLY A 41 -5.44 -4.09 -18.44
CA GLY A 41 -6.29 -5.08 -19.08
C GLY A 41 -6.88 -4.60 -20.40
N LEU A 42 -7.32 -3.34 -20.48
CA LEU A 42 -7.78 -2.74 -21.74
C LEU A 42 -6.66 -2.71 -22.79
N ILE A 43 -5.43 -2.37 -22.38
CA ILE A 43 -4.26 -2.38 -23.26
C ILE A 43 -3.96 -3.81 -23.71
N GLY A 44 -3.94 -4.78 -22.79
CA GLY A 44 -3.68 -6.19 -23.11
C GLY A 44 -4.72 -6.79 -24.07
N TYR A 45 -6.00 -6.44 -23.89
CA TYR A 45 -7.06 -6.78 -24.83
C TYR A 45 -6.80 -6.18 -26.22
N ALA A 46 -6.53 -4.87 -26.30
CA ALA A 46 -6.34 -4.16 -27.56
C ALA A 46 -5.15 -4.71 -28.36
N VAL A 47 -4.05 -5.05 -27.67
CA VAL A 47 -2.87 -5.67 -28.29
C VAL A 47 -3.21 -7.01 -28.95
N VAL A 48 -4.01 -7.84 -28.30
CA VAL A 48 -4.40 -9.13 -28.90
C VAL A 48 -5.42 -8.95 -30.01
N ASN A 49 -6.37 -8.04 -29.82
CA ASN A 49 -7.40 -7.71 -30.81
C ASN A 49 -6.80 -7.21 -32.13
N VAL A 50 -5.71 -6.42 -32.10
CA VAL A 50 -5.02 -5.99 -33.35
C VAL A 50 -4.15 -7.09 -33.96
N SER A 51 -3.73 -8.08 -33.17
CA SER A 51 -2.80 -9.12 -33.61
C SER A 51 -3.48 -10.32 -34.27
N CYS A 52 -4.82 -10.40 -34.22
CA CYS A 52 -5.55 -11.61 -34.55
C CYS A 52 -6.69 -11.34 -35.54
N HIS A 53 -6.87 -12.23 -36.52
CA HIS A 53 -7.94 -12.16 -37.52
C HIS A 53 -8.79 -13.43 -37.43
N GLY A 54 -10.00 -13.33 -36.89
CA GLY A 54 -10.92 -14.47 -36.69
C GLY A 54 -11.47 -14.55 -35.27
N SER A 55 -11.68 -15.77 -34.77
CA SER A 55 -12.21 -16.02 -33.43
C SER A 55 -11.11 -15.93 -32.36
N CYS A 56 -10.98 -14.75 -31.74
CA CYS A 56 -9.88 -14.45 -30.83
C CYS A 56 -10.30 -14.31 -29.35
N THR A 57 -11.52 -14.73 -28.99
CA THR A 57 -12.09 -14.53 -27.64
C THR A 57 -11.21 -15.06 -26.52
N THR A 58 -10.65 -16.27 -26.66
CA THR A 58 -9.77 -16.86 -25.65
C THR A 58 -8.45 -16.08 -25.51
N PRO A 59 -7.68 -15.84 -26.59
CA PRO A 59 -6.45 -15.07 -26.48
C PRO A 59 -6.69 -13.60 -26.08
N GLU A 60 -7.80 -12.97 -26.48
CA GLU A 60 -8.18 -11.62 -26.06
C GLU A 60 -8.38 -11.54 -24.55
N GLY A 61 -9.11 -12.52 -23.98
CA GLY A 61 -9.27 -12.65 -22.54
C GLY A 61 -7.95 -12.90 -21.82
N ALA A 62 -7.09 -13.75 -22.37
CA ALA A 62 -5.76 -14.01 -21.81
C ALA A 62 -4.86 -12.76 -21.83
N GLY A 63 -4.89 -12.00 -22.92
CA GLY A 63 -4.17 -10.73 -23.06
C GLY A 63 -4.66 -9.69 -22.05
N ALA A 64 -5.99 -9.55 -21.91
CA ALA A 64 -6.59 -8.67 -20.93
C ALA A 64 -6.19 -9.04 -19.48
N LEU A 65 -6.29 -10.32 -19.11
CA LEU A 65 -5.91 -10.77 -17.77
C LEU A 65 -4.41 -10.57 -17.49
N THR A 66 -3.55 -10.92 -18.45
CA THR A 66 -2.10 -10.79 -18.29
C THR A 66 -1.69 -9.31 -18.18
N GLY A 67 -2.26 -8.45 -19.02
CA GLY A 67 -2.03 -7.00 -18.98
C GLY A 67 -2.52 -6.38 -17.66
N ALA A 68 -3.69 -6.78 -17.17
CA ALA A 68 -4.22 -6.31 -15.90
C ALA A 68 -3.35 -6.70 -14.71
N VAL A 69 -2.92 -7.97 -14.64
CA VAL A 69 -2.09 -8.48 -13.53
C VAL A 69 -0.71 -7.83 -13.52
N LEU A 70 -0.07 -7.69 -14.68
CA LEU A 70 1.25 -7.04 -14.77
C LEU A 70 1.18 -5.57 -14.36
N ALA A 71 0.20 -4.82 -14.88
CA ALA A 71 0.04 -3.41 -14.53
C ALA A 71 -0.31 -3.21 -13.05
N ALA A 72 -1.27 -3.96 -12.53
CA ALA A 72 -1.67 -3.87 -11.12
C ALA A 72 -0.52 -4.30 -10.19
N GLY A 73 0.21 -5.35 -10.54
CA GLY A 73 1.39 -5.81 -9.79
C GLY A 73 2.49 -4.76 -9.73
N GLY A 74 2.81 -4.11 -10.85
CA GLY A 74 3.80 -3.02 -10.88
C GLY A 74 3.40 -1.85 -9.99
N VAL A 75 2.15 -1.39 -10.09
CA VAL A 75 1.64 -0.28 -9.26
C VAL A 75 1.56 -0.67 -7.78
N ALA A 76 1.25 -1.92 -7.45
CA ALA A 76 1.27 -2.40 -6.07
C ALA A 76 2.65 -2.29 -5.43
N VAL A 77 3.72 -2.66 -6.15
CA VAL A 77 5.10 -2.52 -5.67
C VAL A 77 5.43 -1.04 -5.46
N VAL A 78 5.17 -0.18 -6.44
CA VAL A 78 5.44 1.26 -6.32
C VAL A 78 4.67 1.87 -5.14
N ALA A 79 3.40 1.53 -4.98
CA ALA A 79 2.59 2.01 -3.88
C ALA A 79 3.16 1.61 -2.51
N VAL A 80 3.64 0.36 -2.36
CA VAL A 80 4.30 -0.10 -1.13
C VAL A 80 5.59 0.70 -0.87
N LEU A 81 6.42 0.92 -1.90
CA LEU A 81 7.65 1.70 -1.76
C LEU A 81 7.37 3.14 -1.36
N VAL A 82 6.35 3.78 -1.95
CA VAL A 82 5.93 5.15 -1.59
C VAL A 82 5.44 5.20 -0.14
N LEU A 83 4.62 4.24 0.28
CA LEU A 83 4.13 4.17 1.66
C LEU A 83 5.28 3.95 2.66
N ARG A 84 6.30 3.15 2.28
CA ARG A 84 7.52 2.94 3.07
C ARG A 84 8.31 4.25 3.20
N ALA A 85 8.56 4.94 2.10
CA ALA A 85 9.24 6.23 2.09
C ALA A 85 8.53 7.27 2.98
N MET A 86 7.21 7.37 2.90
CA MET A 86 6.44 8.26 3.78
C MET A 86 6.42 7.81 5.25
N GLY A 87 6.61 6.52 5.52
CA GLY A 87 6.77 5.99 6.87
C GLY A 87 8.09 6.44 7.49
N GLU A 88 9.18 6.33 6.73
CA GLU A 88 10.52 6.74 7.15
C GLU A 88 10.57 8.24 7.46
N TRP A 89 10.03 9.07 6.56
CA TRP A 89 9.95 10.51 6.77
C TRP A 89 9.19 10.91 8.04
N ARG A 90 8.08 10.22 8.35
CA ARG A 90 7.31 10.49 9.57
C ARG A 90 8.08 10.16 10.85
N ARG A 91 8.95 9.15 10.84
CA ARG A 91 9.81 8.85 11.99
C ARG A 91 10.82 9.96 12.24
N ILE A 92 11.53 10.39 11.19
CA ILE A 92 12.54 11.45 11.28
C ILE A 92 11.94 12.76 11.86
N GLN A 93 10.70 13.09 11.48
CA GLN A 93 10.03 14.29 12.03
C GLN A 93 9.70 14.14 13.51
N ALA A 94 9.19 12.98 13.93
CA ALA A 94 8.85 12.72 15.33
C ALA A 94 10.10 12.77 16.24
N GLU A 95 11.26 12.34 15.74
CA GLU A 95 12.54 12.44 16.45
C GLU A 95 12.98 13.91 16.61
N ARG A 96 12.92 14.71 15.54
CA ARG A 96 13.27 16.15 15.57
C ARG A 96 12.39 16.98 16.51
N GLU A 97 11.09 16.66 16.59
CA GLU A 97 10.16 17.34 17.49
C GLU A 97 10.48 17.08 18.97
N GLN A 98 11.02 15.90 19.31
CA GLN A 98 11.44 15.56 20.67
C GLN A 98 12.71 16.32 21.06
N GLU A 99 13.70 16.36 20.16
CA GLU A 99 14.95 17.11 20.36
C GLU A 99 14.69 18.61 20.56
N ALA A 100 13.74 19.18 19.79
CA ALA A 100 13.36 20.58 19.91
C ALA A 100 12.53 20.90 21.17
N GLY A 101 11.86 19.90 21.75
CA GLY A 101 11.13 20.05 23.02
C GLY A 101 12.02 19.95 24.26
N GLU A 102 13.27 19.50 24.09
CA GLU A 102 14.25 19.34 25.17
C GLU A 102 15.16 20.57 25.35
N THR A 103 15.09 21.56 24.45
CA THR A 103 15.82 22.84 24.52
C THR A 103 14.91 24.02 24.87
#